data_AF-A0A9E0HDX9-F1
#
_entry.id   AF-A0A9E0HDX9-F1
#
_cell.length_a   1.000
_cell.length_b   1.000
_cell.length_c   1.000
_cell.angle_alpha   90.00
_cell.angle_beta   90.00
_cell.angle_gamma   90.00
#
_symmetry.space_group_name_H-M   'P 1'
#
loop_
_entity.id
_entity.type
_entity.pdbx_description
1 polymer ?
#
loop_
_entity_poly.entity_id
_entity_poly.type
_entity_poly.pdbx_seq_one_letter_code
_entity_poly.pdbx_strand_id
1 'polypeptide(L)'
;MKFAAIVVAVALAACGGQSPPPTTPPPSGPAPDPAPAAIVVDLNALGTACGADGACPDGTLCARYYGIAGASGPEFSSCEIACDTGQTCPAGSECLTIADGPGAVCRRYQDPADAS
;
A
#
# COMPACT_ATOMS: atom_id res chain seq x y z
N MET A 1 37.25 -22.01 -15.93
CA MET A 1 38.44 -21.96 -15.06
C MET A 1 38.00 -22.32 -13.65
N LYS A 2 38.71 -23.26 -13.03
CA LYS A 2 38.53 -23.80 -11.66
C LYS A 2 39.02 -22.79 -10.60
N PHE A 3 38.90 -23.18 -9.33
CA PHE A 3 39.41 -22.58 -8.08
C PHE A 3 38.39 -21.66 -7.36
N ALA A 4 38.11 -21.82 -6.07
CA ALA A 4 38.49 -22.80 -5.07
C ALA A 4 37.52 -22.67 -3.88
N ALA A 5 37.11 -23.79 -3.29
CA ALA A 5 36.52 -23.82 -1.96
C ALA A 5 37.60 -23.46 -0.92
N ILE A 6 37.26 -22.62 0.05
CA ILE A 6 38.07 -22.43 1.26
C ILE A 6 37.20 -22.80 2.46
N VAL A 7 37.76 -23.72 3.24
CA VAL A 7 37.21 -24.35 4.43
C VAL A 7 37.95 -23.78 5.65
N VAL A 8 37.24 -23.75 6.78
CA VAL A 8 37.73 -23.75 8.18
C VAL A 8 38.20 -22.42 8.77
N ALA A 9 37.45 -21.95 9.78
CA ALA A 9 37.99 -21.70 11.13
C ALA A 9 36.83 -21.53 12.13
N VAL A 10 36.48 -22.63 12.81
CA VAL A 10 35.71 -22.60 14.06
C VAL A 10 36.72 -22.27 15.17
N ALA A 11 36.53 -21.15 15.86
CA ALA A 11 37.30 -20.80 17.06
C ALA A 11 36.41 -20.89 18.30
N LEU A 12 36.81 -21.77 19.22
CA LEU A 12 36.19 -22.00 20.51
C LEU A 12 36.53 -20.90 21.53
N ALA A 13 35.52 -20.57 22.34
CA ALA A 13 35.54 -20.29 23.78
C ALA A 13 36.56 -19.29 24.36
N ALA A 14 36.04 -18.15 24.83
CA ALA A 14 36.56 -17.46 26.01
C ALA A 14 35.38 -17.06 26.91
N CYS A 15 35.15 -17.83 27.98
CA CYS A 15 34.29 -17.45 29.09
C CYS A 15 35.04 -16.41 29.95
N GLY A 16 34.87 -15.13 29.63
CA GLY A 16 35.26 -14.03 30.50
C GLY A 16 34.14 -13.71 31.48
N GLY A 17 34.30 -14.10 32.75
CA GLY A 17 33.43 -13.68 33.83
C GLY A 17 33.59 -12.19 34.11
N GLN A 18 32.67 -11.37 33.62
CA GLN A 18 32.55 -9.96 33.98
C GLN A 18 31.13 -9.76 34.51
N SER A 19 31.00 -9.59 35.83
CA SER A 19 29.73 -9.23 36.46
C SER A 19 29.24 -7.92 35.84
N PRO A 20 28.00 -7.87 35.29
CA PRO A 20 27.46 -6.64 34.75
C PRO A 20 27.29 -5.61 35.87
N PRO A 21 27.55 -4.31 35.62
CA PRO A 21 27.24 -3.27 36.59
C PRO A 21 25.72 -3.23 36.85
N PRO A 22 25.29 -2.77 38.04
CA PRO A 22 23.87 -2.54 38.30
C PRO A 22 23.34 -1.56 37.26
N THR A 23 22.44 -2.06 36.41
CA THR A 23 21.80 -1.27 35.36
C THR A 23 20.70 -0.46 36.02
N THR A 24 20.94 0.82 36.24
CA THR A 24 19.88 1.78 36.57
C THR A 24 18.94 1.84 35.37
N PRO A 25 17.63 1.54 35.50
CA PRO A 25 16.70 1.69 34.39
C PRO A 25 16.71 3.16 33.93
N PRO A 26 16.77 3.42 32.61
CA PRO A 26 16.69 4.77 32.10
C PRO A 26 15.36 5.42 32.54
N PRO A 27 15.34 6.74 32.80
CA PRO A 27 14.11 7.43 33.16
C PRO A 27 13.06 7.17 32.06
N SER A 28 11.90 6.67 32.46
CA SER A 28 10.75 6.49 31.58
C SER A 28 10.35 7.85 31.02
N GLY A 29 10.78 8.15 29.80
CA GLY A 29 10.31 9.29 29.05
C GLY A 29 8.79 9.21 28.83
N PRO A 30 8.13 10.33 28.48
CA PRO A 30 6.73 10.31 28.10
C PRO A 30 6.48 9.25 27.03
N ALA A 31 5.42 8.46 27.19
CA ALA A 31 5.02 7.47 26.18
C ALA A 31 4.86 8.18 24.82
N PRO A 32 5.31 7.57 23.71
CA PRO A 32 5.06 8.12 22.39
C PRO A 32 3.55 8.29 22.18
N ASP A 33 3.15 9.41 21.57
CA ASP A 33 1.76 9.63 21.20
C ASP A 33 1.23 8.46 20.34
N PRO A 34 -0.05 8.08 20.50
CA PRO A 34 -0.64 7.05 19.66
C PRO A 34 -0.49 7.42 18.18
N ALA A 35 0.06 6.50 17.39
CA ALA A 35 0.10 6.67 15.95
C ALA A 35 -1.32 6.91 15.40
N PRO A 36 -1.49 7.77 14.37
CA PRO A 36 -2.79 7.96 13.75
C PRO A 36 -3.34 6.61 13.26
N ALA A 37 -4.64 6.39 13.49
CA ALA A 37 -5.31 5.19 13.01
C ALA A 37 -5.19 5.09 11.49
N ALA A 38 -4.84 3.90 10.98
CA ALA A 38 -4.79 3.64 9.56
C ALA A 38 -6.18 3.82 8.95
N ILE A 39 -6.28 4.57 7.84
CA ILE A 39 -7.53 4.68 7.07
C ILE A 39 -7.80 3.32 6.44
N VAL A 40 -8.94 2.71 6.79
CA VAL A 40 -9.41 1.47 6.17
C VAL A 40 -10.22 1.86 4.95
N VAL A 41 -9.68 1.62 3.76
CA VAL A 41 -10.40 1.89 2.50
C VAL A 41 -11.34 0.73 2.20
N ASP A 42 -12.62 1.04 1.95
CA ASP A 42 -13.55 0.04 1.43
C ASP A 42 -13.27 -0.22 -0.06
N LEU A 43 -12.58 -1.33 -0.32
CA LEU A 43 -12.26 -1.74 -1.68
C LEU A 43 -13.51 -2.03 -2.54
N ASN A 44 -14.69 -2.26 -1.96
CA ASN A 44 -15.93 -2.46 -2.74
C ASN A 44 -16.45 -1.16 -3.32
N ALA A 45 -16.07 -0.02 -2.73
CA ALA A 45 -16.50 1.28 -3.20
C ALA A 45 -15.67 1.78 -4.40
N LEU A 46 -14.54 1.15 -4.71
CA LEU A 46 -13.70 1.53 -5.85
C LEU A 46 -14.43 1.27 -7.17
N GLY A 47 -14.51 2.29 -8.02
CA GLY A 47 -15.26 2.24 -9.27
C GLY A 47 -16.73 2.55 -9.18
N THR A 48 -17.25 2.79 -7.98
CA THR A 48 -18.65 3.20 -7.83
C THR A 48 -18.81 4.64 -8.29
N ALA A 49 -20.03 5.01 -8.71
CA ALA A 49 -20.33 6.38 -9.08
C ALA A 49 -20.11 7.33 -7.89
N CYS A 50 -19.60 8.54 -8.18
CA CYS A 50 -19.50 9.55 -7.14
C CYS A 50 -20.89 9.93 -6.60
N GLY A 51 -20.96 10.22 -5.30
CA GLY A 51 -22.16 10.72 -4.65
C GLY A 51 -22.48 12.17 -5.05
N ALA A 52 -23.47 12.74 -4.37
CA ALA A 52 -23.80 14.16 -4.48
C ALA A 52 -22.54 15.02 -4.27
N ASP A 53 -22.41 16.07 -5.08
CA ASP A 53 -21.27 17.00 -5.06
C ASP A 53 -19.89 16.35 -5.29
N GLY A 54 -19.84 15.15 -5.87
CA GLY A 54 -18.59 14.42 -6.09
C GLY A 54 -18.05 13.74 -4.83
N ALA A 55 -18.90 13.48 -3.85
CA ALA A 55 -18.50 12.81 -2.62
C ALA A 55 -18.09 11.36 -2.86
N CYS A 56 -17.00 10.94 -2.20
CA CYS A 56 -16.51 9.57 -2.18
C CYS A 56 -16.10 9.18 -0.75
N PRO A 57 -16.01 7.87 -0.44
CA PRO A 57 -15.50 7.41 0.85
C PRO A 57 -14.07 7.88 1.12
N ASP A 58 -13.70 7.92 2.39
CA ASP A 58 -12.36 8.33 2.83
C ASP A 58 -11.24 7.57 2.11
N GLY A 59 -10.18 8.28 1.77
CA GLY A 59 -9.02 7.73 1.06
C GLY A 59 -9.24 7.50 -0.44
N THR A 60 -10.37 7.94 -1.00
CA THR A 60 -10.64 7.91 -2.45
C THR A 60 -10.96 9.30 -3.00
N LEU A 61 -10.84 9.46 -4.31
CA LEU A 61 -11.15 10.71 -5.01
C LEU A 61 -12.19 10.48 -6.10
N CYS A 62 -13.08 11.44 -6.31
CA CYS A 62 -14.02 11.41 -7.42
C CYS A 62 -13.27 11.77 -8.71
N ALA A 63 -12.84 10.75 -9.44
CA ALA A 63 -12.20 10.92 -10.73
C ALA A 63 -13.26 11.20 -11.79
N ARG A 64 -13.02 12.20 -12.65
CA ARG A 64 -13.88 12.52 -13.80
C ARG A 64 -13.11 12.21 -15.08
N TYR A 65 -13.77 11.58 -16.03
CA TYR A 65 -13.15 11.20 -17.29
C TYR A 65 -14.17 11.11 -18.42
N TYR A 66 -13.67 11.22 -19.64
CA TYR A 66 -14.46 11.01 -20.84
C TYR A 66 -14.12 9.65 -21.42
N GLY A 67 -15.13 8.94 -21.92
CA GLY A 67 -14.89 7.70 -22.65
C GLY A 67 -14.22 7.95 -24.00
N ILE A 68 -14.22 6.94 -24.87
CA ILE A 68 -13.58 6.99 -26.19
C ILE A 68 -14.07 8.15 -27.10
N ALA A 69 -15.28 8.68 -26.86
CA ALA A 69 -15.82 9.84 -27.56
C ALA A 69 -15.22 11.19 -27.13
N GLY A 70 -14.36 11.20 -26.10
CA GLY A 70 -13.78 12.41 -25.52
C GLY A 70 -14.82 13.40 -25.02
N ALA A 71 -14.48 14.69 -25.01
CA ALA A 71 -15.36 15.77 -24.52
C ALA A 71 -16.67 15.93 -25.31
N SER A 72 -16.78 15.30 -26.50
CA SER A 72 -18.02 15.27 -27.28
C SER A 72 -19.01 14.20 -26.77
N GLY A 73 -18.55 13.29 -25.90
CA GLY A 73 -19.36 12.23 -25.28
C GLY A 73 -19.84 12.57 -23.87
N PRO A 74 -20.48 11.60 -23.19
CA PRO A 74 -20.79 11.73 -21.78
C PRO A 74 -19.52 11.80 -20.93
N GLU A 75 -19.53 12.67 -19.92
CA GLU A 75 -18.57 12.62 -18.81
C GLU A 75 -19.02 11.54 -17.83
N PHE A 76 -18.07 10.72 -17.38
CA PHE A 76 -18.24 9.75 -16.33
C PHE A 76 -17.49 10.18 -15.07
N SER A 77 -17.95 9.68 -13.93
CA SER A 77 -17.27 9.92 -12.67
C SER A 77 -17.34 8.72 -11.75
N SER A 78 -16.23 8.39 -11.10
CA SER A 78 -16.14 7.26 -10.17
C SER A 78 -15.20 7.53 -9.02
N CYS A 79 -15.44 6.87 -7.89
CA CYS A 79 -14.56 6.91 -6.73
C CYS A 79 -13.36 5.99 -6.93
N GLU A 80 -12.16 6.56 -6.98
CA GLU A 80 -10.94 5.86 -7.34
C GLU A 80 -9.80 6.15 -6.37
N ILE A 81 -8.78 5.29 -6.40
CA ILE A 81 -7.45 5.58 -5.85
C ILE A 81 -6.49 5.58 -7.03
N ALA A 82 -5.86 6.72 -7.31
CA ALA A 82 -4.84 6.80 -8.36
C ALA A 82 -3.56 6.09 -7.90
N CYS A 83 -2.93 5.33 -8.79
CA CYS A 83 -1.69 4.58 -8.51
C CYS A 83 -0.56 4.85 -9.51
N ASP A 84 -0.77 5.76 -10.45
CA ASP A 84 0.27 6.27 -11.35
C ASP A 84 1.22 7.29 -10.68
N THR A 85 0.82 7.91 -9.57
CA THR A 85 1.64 8.90 -8.84
C THR A 85 2.54 8.29 -7.76
N GLY A 86 2.90 7.00 -7.89
CA GLY A 86 3.72 6.29 -6.90
C GLY A 86 2.98 5.87 -5.64
N GLN A 87 1.65 6.00 -5.60
CA GLN A 87 0.83 5.41 -4.55
C GLN A 87 0.73 3.90 -4.74
N THR A 88 0.81 3.15 -3.64
CA THR A 88 0.62 1.68 -3.66
C THR A 88 -0.83 1.37 -3.35
N CYS A 89 -1.43 0.46 -4.13
CA CYS A 89 -2.78 0.02 -3.88
C CYS A 89 -2.91 -0.73 -2.55
N PRO A 90 -4.01 -0.56 -1.80
CA PRO A 90 -4.22 -1.31 -0.56
C PRO A 90 -4.21 -2.82 -0.79
N ALA A 91 -3.89 -3.60 0.24
CA ALA A 91 -3.87 -5.06 0.14
C ALA A 91 -5.23 -5.62 -0.34
N GLY A 92 -5.20 -6.57 -1.28
CA GLY A 92 -6.40 -7.11 -1.93
C GLY A 92 -6.88 -6.30 -3.14
N SER A 93 -6.09 -5.31 -3.58
CA SER A 93 -6.29 -4.57 -4.81
C SER A 93 -5.01 -4.49 -5.63
N GLU A 94 -5.14 -4.22 -6.93
CA GLU A 94 -4.03 -4.07 -7.86
C GLU A 94 -4.19 -2.79 -8.71
N CYS A 95 -3.05 -2.27 -9.18
CA CYS A 95 -3.01 -1.08 -10.00
C CYS A 95 -3.26 -1.45 -11.48
N LEU A 96 -4.37 -1.01 -12.04
CA LEU A 96 -4.77 -1.30 -13.43
C LEU A 96 -5.00 0.00 -14.20
N THR A 97 -4.50 0.04 -15.44
CA THR A 97 -4.77 1.15 -16.36
C THR A 97 -6.10 0.94 -17.07
N ILE A 98 -7.00 1.93 -16.98
CA ILE A 98 -8.26 1.92 -17.71
C ILE A 98 -8.12 2.76 -18.97
N ALA A 99 -8.23 2.13 -20.14
CA ALA A 99 -7.93 2.71 -21.44
C ALA A 99 -8.74 3.96 -21.77
N ASP A 100 -10.03 3.98 -21.42
CA ASP A 100 -10.96 5.10 -21.62
C ASP A 100 -11.31 5.77 -20.28
N GLY A 101 -10.43 5.62 -19.30
CA GLY A 101 -10.71 5.92 -17.91
C GLY A 101 -9.80 6.99 -17.32
N PRO A 102 -9.81 7.11 -15.99
CA PRO A 102 -9.02 8.10 -15.25
C PRO A 102 -7.51 7.80 -15.20
N GLY A 103 -7.01 6.88 -16.02
CA GLY A 103 -5.62 6.40 -15.99
C GLY A 103 -5.45 5.13 -15.15
N ALA A 104 -4.33 5.03 -14.43
CA ALA A 104 -4.04 3.88 -13.58
C ALA A 104 -4.65 4.06 -12.19
N VAL A 105 -5.54 3.14 -11.83
CA VAL A 105 -6.29 3.17 -10.57
C VAL A 105 -6.26 1.82 -9.87
N CYS A 106 -6.43 1.84 -8.55
CA CYS A 106 -6.56 0.62 -7.77
C CYS A 106 -7.92 -0.03 -7.99
N ARG A 107 -7.91 -1.32 -8.28
CA ARG A 107 -9.10 -2.15 -8.43
C ARG A 107 -9.00 -3.35 -7.52
N ARG A 108 -10.14 -3.80 -6.99
CA ARG A 108 -10.22 -5.11 -6.34
C ARG A 108 -9.54 -6.14 -7.25
N TYR A 109 -8.68 -6.94 -6.67
CA TYR A 109 -8.17 -8.10 -7.37
C TYR A 109 -9.36 -8.98 -7.73
N GLN A 110 -9.65 -9.11 -9.02
CA GLN A 110 -10.66 -10.03 -9.51
C GLN A 110 -9.96 -11.36 -9.72
N ASP A 111 -10.19 -12.30 -8.80
CA ASP A 111 -9.72 -13.67 -9.03
C ASP A 111 -10.38 -14.18 -10.32
N PRO A 112 -9.62 -14.66 -11.31
CA PRO A 112 -10.20 -15.23 -12.53
C PRO A 112 -11.25 -16.32 -12.26
N ALA A 113 -11.20 -16.97 -11.10
CA ALA A 113 -12.19 -17.96 -10.69
C ALA A 113 -13.59 -17.37 -10.42
N ASP A 114 -13.70 -16.08 -10.08
CA ASP A 114 -14.97 -15.41 -9.78
C ASP A 114 -15.67 -14.84 -11.02
N ALA A 115 -15.05 -14.92 -12.21
CA ALA A 115 -15.58 -14.36 -13.45
C ALA A 115 -16.61 -15.26 -14.18
N SER A 116 -17.27 -16.19 -13.47
CA SER A 116 -18.12 -17.25 -14.06
C SER A 116 -19.61 -17.03 -13.89
#